data_AF-A0A504WV04-F1
#
_entry.id   AF-A0A504WV04-F1
#
_cell.length_a   1.000
_cell.length_b   1.000
_cell.length_c   1.000
_cell.angle_alpha   90.00
_cell.angle_beta   90.00
_cell.angle_gamma   90.00
#
_symmetry.space_group_name_H-M   'P 1'
#
loop_
_entity.id
_entity.type
_entity.pdbx_description
1 polymer ?
#
loop_
_entity_poly.entity_id
_entity_poly.type
_entity_poly.pdbx_seq_one_letter_code
_entity_poly.pdbx_strand_id
1 'polypeptide(L)' 'MGRADKHIHQNDLFLYDSLLVKRLADGVHFWPDFVGFEIPDEFVVGYALDFNEHFRDLQHICVISKEGYERYKRK' A
#
# COMPACT_ATOMS: atom_id res chain seq x y z
N MET A 1 -0.97 26.33 8.11
CA MET A 1 -0.31 26.46 6.80
C MET A 1 -0.65 25.21 5.99
N GLY A 2 -1.84 25.19 5.38
CA GLY A 2 -2.39 24.00 4.73
C GLY A 2 -1.76 23.79 3.36
N ARG A 3 -1.21 22.60 3.11
CA ARG A 3 -0.82 22.16 1.76
C ARG A 3 -2.08 21.65 1.06
N ALA A 4 -2.91 22.58 0.61
CA ALA A 4 -3.78 22.31 -0.51
C ALA A 4 -2.89 22.37 -1.74
N ASP A 5 -2.74 21.25 -2.46
CA ASP A 5 -2.60 21.28 -3.91
C ASP A 5 -2.47 19.87 -4.54
N LYS A 6 -3.48 19.57 -5.37
CA LYS A 6 -3.32 19.01 -6.74
C LYS A 6 -3.13 17.50 -6.90
N HIS A 7 -4.15 16.69 -6.62
CA HIS A 7 -4.48 15.55 -7.50
C HIS A 7 -5.99 15.41 -7.62
N ILE A 8 -6.53 16.23 -8.52
CA ILE A 8 -7.68 16.01 -9.41
C ILE A 8 -8.57 14.83 -8.97
N HIS A 9 -9.76 15.10 -8.41
CA HIS A 9 -10.87 14.16 -8.48
C HIS A 9 -11.13 13.90 -9.97
N GLN A 10 -10.55 12.82 -10.49
CA GLN A 10 -10.60 12.52 -11.92
C GLN A 10 -11.97 11.97 -12.32
N ASN A 11 -12.82 11.62 -11.35
CA ASN A 11 -14.21 11.20 -11.54
C ASN A 11 -15.06 11.57 -10.30
N ASP A 12 -15.91 12.60 -10.38
CA ASP A 12 -16.86 12.96 -9.29
C ASP A 12 -17.96 11.88 -9.04
N LEU A 13 -17.90 10.76 -9.77
CA LEU A 13 -18.89 9.67 -9.72
C LEU A 13 -18.46 8.49 -8.85
N PHE A 14 -17.16 8.35 -8.54
CA PHE A 14 -16.64 7.21 -7.79
C PHE A 14 -15.64 7.69 -6.74
N LEU A 15 -15.78 7.17 -5.53
CA LEU A 15 -14.84 7.37 -4.44
C LEU A 15 -14.04 6.09 -4.24
N TYR A 16 -12.74 6.25 -3.99
CA TYR A 16 -11.80 5.18 -3.72
C TYR A 16 -11.26 5.31 -2.29
N ASP A 17 -11.28 4.21 -1.56
CA ASP A 17 -10.57 4.07 -0.30
C ASP A 17 -9.33 3.20 -0.47
N SER A 18 -8.29 3.50 0.30
CA SER A 18 -7.17 2.60 0.50
C SER A 18 -6.69 2.68 1.93
N LEU A 19 -6.44 1.51 2.53
CA LEU A 19 -5.79 1.45 3.83
C LEU A 19 -4.35 1.98 3.76
N LEU A 20 -3.60 1.65 2.71
CA LEU A 20 -2.19 1.98 2.57
C LEU A 20 -1.89 2.65 1.21
N VAL A 21 -1.13 3.74 1.24
CA VAL A 21 -0.55 4.35 0.04
C VAL A 21 0.97 4.44 0.21
N LYS A 22 1.73 3.99 -0.78
CA LYS A 22 3.20 4.01 -0.73
C LYS A 22 3.74 5.39 -1.08
N ARG A 23 4.75 5.84 -0.34
CA ARG A 23 5.56 7.01 -0.68
C ARG A 23 6.66 6.61 -1.65
N LEU A 24 6.43 6.86 -2.95
CA LEU A 24 7.39 6.56 -4.01
C LEU A 24 8.25 7.79 -4.34
N ALA A 25 9.50 7.56 -4.75
CA ALA A 25 10.43 8.64 -5.11
C ALA A 25 9.94 9.49 -6.29
N ASP A 26 9.33 8.84 -7.28
CA ASP A 26 8.76 9.49 -8.47
C ASP A 26 7.32 10.01 -8.24
N GLY A 27 6.84 9.95 -7.00
CA GLY A 27 5.46 10.23 -6.64
C GLY A 27 4.51 9.07 -6.95
N VAL A 28 3.26 9.22 -6.52
CA VAL A 28 2.20 8.24 -6.76
C VAL A 28 1.30 8.72 -7.89
N HIS A 29 1.05 7.85 -8.86
CA HIS A 29 0.22 8.17 -10.02
C HIS A 29 -1.27 8.32 -9.70
N PHE A 30 -1.73 7.71 -8.61
CA PHE A 30 -3.12 7.73 -8.17
C PHE A 30 -3.18 7.98 -6.66
N TRP A 31 -4.04 8.91 -6.26
CA TRP A 31 -4.30 9.22 -4.85
C TRP A 31 -5.77 8.94 -4.53
N PRO A 32 -6.07 7.97 -3.63
CA PRO A 32 -7.44 7.70 -3.20
C PRO A 32 -8.07 8.87 -2.45
N ASP A 33 -9.40 8.97 -2.47
CA ASP A 33 -10.16 9.98 -1.74
C ASP A 33 -10.01 9.81 -0.22
N PHE A 34 -9.94 8.55 0.25
CA PHE A 34 -9.71 8.21 1.64
C PHE A 34 -8.46 7.35 1.79
N VAL A 35 -7.48 7.86 2.52
CA VAL A 35 -6.22 7.16 2.82
C VAL A 35 -6.13 6.90 4.32
N GLY A 36 -5.96 5.63 4.69
CA GLY A 36 -5.71 5.25 6.08
C GLY A 36 -4.31 5.67 6.54
N PHE A 37 -3.29 5.18 5.85
CA PHE A 37 -1.88 5.43 6.17
C PHE A 37 -1.04 5.61 4.91
N GLU A 38 -0.13 6.58 4.95
CA GLU A 38 0.96 6.70 3.99
C GLU A 38 2.19 5.94 4.53
N ILE A 39 2.71 4.96 3.80
CA ILE A 39 3.82 4.09 4.23
C ILE A 39 5.06 4.27 3.35
N PRO A 40 6.27 3.90 3.82
CA PRO A 40 7.47 3.82 2.98
C PRO A 40 7.29 2.85 1.80
N ASP A 41 8.17 2.94 0.80
CA ASP A 41 8.21 1.97 -0.31
C ASP A 41 8.88 0.66 0.10
N GLU A 42 8.21 -0.08 0.98
CA GLU A 42 8.61 -1.41 1.45
C GLU A 42 7.57 -2.43 1.02
N PHE A 43 7.96 -3.69 0.84
CA PHE A 43 6.99 -4.76 0.56
C PHE A 43 6.37 -5.24 1.87
N VAL A 44 5.08 -4.95 2.05
CA VAL A 44 4.33 -5.29 3.27
C VAL A 44 3.40 -6.48 3.06
N VAL A 45 3.21 -7.26 4.10
CA VAL A 45 2.31 -8.43 4.19
C VAL A 45 1.50 -8.36 5.49
N GLY A 46 0.48 -9.21 5.61
CA GLY A 46 -0.41 -9.25 6.76
C GLY A 46 -1.62 -8.33 6.61
N TYR A 47 -2.60 -8.52 7.48
CA TYR A 47 -3.91 -7.88 7.38
C TYR A 47 -4.56 -8.13 6.01
N ALA A 48 -4.60 -9.41 5.60
CA ALA A 48 -5.02 -9.87 4.28
C ALA A 48 -4.12 -9.50 3.08
N LEU A 49 -3.08 -8.67 3.27
CA LEU A 49 -2.02 -8.48 2.27
C LEU A 49 -1.12 -9.71 2.22
N ASP A 50 -0.70 -10.11 1.03
CA ASP A 50 -0.02 -11.38 0.82
C ASP A 50 1.26 -11.28 -0.01
N PHE A 51 2.09 -12.32 0.15
CA PHE A 51 3.18 -12.63 -0.75
C PHE A 51 3.03 -14.07 -1.23
N ASN A 52 2.68 -14.24 -2.52
CA ASN A 52 2.38 -15.55 -3.11
C ASN A 52 1.39 -16.35 -2.25
N GLU A 53 0.25 -15.74 -1.90
CA GLU A 53 -0.83 -16.34 -1.10
C GLU A 53 -0.51 -16.59 0.39
N HIS A 54 0.71 -16.32 0.83
CA HIS A 54 1.11 -16.44 2.23
C HIS A 54 0.88 -15.15 3.03
N PHE A 55 0.84 -15.28 4.36
CA PHE A 55 0.76 -14.21 5.36
C PHE A 55 -0.58 -13.46 5.47
N ARG A 56 -1.63 -13.88 4.76
CA ARG A 56 -2.98 -13.26 4.85
C ARG A 56 -3.58 -13.30 6.26
N ASP A 57 -3.23 -14.32 7.02
CA ASP A 57 -3.71 -14.62 8.37
C ASP A 57 -2.94 -13.88 9.48
N LEU A 58 -1.86 -13.16 9.14
CA LEU A 58 -1.14 -12.33 10.09
C LEU A 58 -1.98 -11.09 10.46
N GLN A 59 -2.19 -10.85 11.75
CA GLN A 59 -3.02 -9.73 12.23
C GLN A 59 -2.37 -8.35 12.02
N HIS A 60 -1.05 -8.30 11.95
CA HIS A 60 -0.28 -7.07 11.83
C HIS A 60 0.25 -6.88 10.41
N ILE A 61 0.34 -5.62 9.98
CA ILE A 61 1.02 -5.24 8.74
C ILE A 61 2.51 -5.20 9.04
N CYS A 62 3.30 -5.99 8.32
CA CYS A 62 4.73 -6.19 8.54
C CYS A 62 5.50 -6.10 7.22
N VAL A 63 6.78 -5.71 7.28
CA VAL A 63 7.69 -5.80 6.12
C VAL A 63 8.17 -7.25 5.97
N ILE A 64 8.16 -7.79 4.75
CA ILE A 64 8.67 -9.13 4.49
C ILE A 64 10.20 -9.17 4.68
N SER A 65 10.70 -10.15 5.44
CA SER A 65 12.15 -10.33 5.59
C SER A 65 12.77 -10.97 4.34
N LYS A 66 14.09 -10.88 4.20
CA LYS A 66 14.83 -11.53 3.11
C LYS A 66 14.63 -13.05 3.12
N GLU A 67 14.65 -13.66 4.31
CA GLU A 67 14.41 -15.09 4.51
C GLU A 67 12.99 -15.47 4.12
N GLY A 68 12.01 -14.63 4.48
CA GLY A 68 10.61 -14.80 4.06
C GLY A 68 10.48 -14.75 2.54
N TYR A 69 11.05 -13.74 1.90
CA TYR A 69 11.05 -13.62 0.44
C TYR A 69 11.64 -14.86 -0.24
N GLU A 70 12.84 -15.29 0.18
CA GLU A 70 13.52 -16.44 -0.41
C GLU A 70 12.75 -17.76 -0.22
N ARG A 71 12.07 -17.92 0.92
CA ARG A 71 11.29 -19.13 1.23
C ARG A 71 10.01 -19.25 0.40
N TYR A 72 9.33 -18.13 0.17
CA TYR A 72 8.00 -18.10 -0.42
C TYR A 72 7.97 -17.57 -1.85
N LYS A 73 9.12 -17.18 -2.44
CA LYS A 73 9.18 -16.82 -3.86
C LYS A 73 8.80 -18.03 -4.72
N ARG A 74 7.97 -17.80 -5.73
CA ARG A 74 7.64 -18.83 -6.71
C ARG A 74 8.90 -19.26 -7.47
N LYS A 75 9.02 -20.56 -7.75
CA LYS A 75 10.07 -21.13 -8.61
C LYS A 75 9.79 -20.85 -10.08
#